data_AF-A0AAD6SSV3-F1
#
_entry.id   AF-A0AAD6SSV3-F1
#
_cell.length_a   1.000
_cell.length_b   1.000
_cell.length_c   1.000
_cell.angle_alpha   90.00
_cell.angle_beta   90.00
_cell.angle_gamma   90.00
#
_symmetry.space_group_name_H-M   'P 1'
#
loop_
_entity.id
_entity.type
_entity.pdbx_description
1 polymer ?
#
loop_
_entity_poly.entity_id
_entity_poly.type
_entity_poly.pdbx_seq_one_letter_code
_entity_poly.pdbx_strand_id
1 'polypeptide(L)'
;MPATHHPVATHLAQRLCLTGSSTLLGPTDAPRFAEEMIKTYRKTREDGSDEIVTASFSARFLPALVEAYKSVPDVITPYATMLRMLLDSGYFAKLMRGALGRDLYRIHGERIAGLDFAVDVKNVEGMESSLAMLVFLMVYSDHYHRNVEPLGEATKNKLIAVLAAIQDIYKGELMKIHVPPGNMPDLRARRKIEAVFTDARDGELFLREQLTSDKMLGAVGQMMPWVTCGGYGTGCWRKGKQKGRLGCGRCETQTYCSKEHQKADWPQHKHSCFETVY
;
A
#
# COMPACT_ATOMS: atom_id res chain seq x y z
N MET A 1 -6.17 29.13 -1.02
CA MET A 1 -4.94 29.59 -0.33
C MET A 1 -3.77 28.84 -0.94
N PRO A 2 -2.70 29.50 -1.41
CA PRO A 2 -1.51 28.80 -1.90
C PRO A 2 -0.86 28.04 -0.74
N ALA A 3 -0.51 26.77 -0.96
CA ALA A 3 0.21 25.96 0.03
C ALA A 3 1.52 26.66 0.38
N THR A 4 1.69 27.07 1.64
CA THR A 4 2.96 27.60 2.13
C THR A 4 3.98 26.47 2.12
N HIS A 5 5.02 26.62 1.32
CA HIS A 5 6.13 25.65 1.26
C HIS A 5 6.76 25.50 2.65
N HIS A 6 6.59 24.35 3.29
CA HIS A 6 7.18 24.09 4.60
C HIS A 6 8.70 23.82 4.45
N PRO A 7 9.59 24.64 5.03
CA PRO A 7 11.04 24.52 4.84
C PRO A 7 11.61 23.15 5.27
N VAL A 8 10.94 22.49 6.21
CA VAL A 8 11.35 21.20 6.79
C VAL A 8 11.28 20.07 5.77
N ALA A 9 10.19 20.00 4.98
CA ALA A 9 10.02 18.96 3.97
C ALA A 9 11.08 19.07 2.85
N THR A 10 11.40 20.30 2.44
CA THR A 10 12.46 20.58 1.45
C THR A 10 13.84 20.21 1.97
N HIS A 11 14.15 20.56 3.23
CA HIS A 11 15.45 20.28 3.85
C HIS A 11 15.65 18.78 4.13
N LEU A 12 14.58 18.05 4.47
CA LEU A 12 14.65 16.60 4.67
C LEU A 12 14.73 15.86 3.33
N ALA A 13 13.94 16.25 2.33
CA ALA A 13 14.07 15.74 0.98
C ALA A 13 15.51 15.97 0.49
N GLN A 14 16.09 17.15 0.73
CA GLN A 14 17.50 17.43 0.46
C GLN A 14 18.46 16.55 1.28
N ARG A 15 18.26 16.32 2.57
CA ARG A 15 19.10 15.37 3.34
C ARG A 15 19.02 13.94 2.81
N LEU A 16 17.83 13.50 2.41
CA LEU A 16 17.61 12.22 1.74
C LEU A 16 18.13 12.21 0.29
N CYS A 17 18.36 13.37 -0.35
CA CYS A 17 19.01 13.50 -1.65
C CYS A 17 20.54 13.52 -1.55
N LEU A 18 21.06 14.26 -0.56
CA LEU A 18 22.47 14.64 -0.45
C LEU A 18 23.34 13.51 0.10
N THR A 19 22.75 12.48 0.70
CA THR A 19 23.51 11.28 1.07
C THR A 19 23.94 10.45 -0.13
N GLY A 20 23.42 10.71 -1.35
CA GLY A 20 24.07 10.63 -2.68
C GLY A 20 24.77 9.34 -3.13
N SER A 21 25.09 8.43 -2.23
CA SER A 21 25.78 7.19 -2.50
C SER A 21 24.71 6.16 -2.80
N SER A 22 24.28 6.15 -4.06
CA SER A 22 23.56 5.04 -4.70
C SER A 22 24.42 3.76 -4.79
N THR A 23 25.44 3.62 -3.94
CA THR A 23 26.00 2.30 -3.64
C THR A 23 24.87 1.50 -3.01
N LEU A 24 24.28 0.63 -3.82
CA LEU A 24 23.33 -0.40 -3.43
C LEU A 24 23.71 -0.90 -2.04
N LEU A 25 22.91 -0.56 -1.04
CA LEU A 25 23.08 -1.13 0.28
C LEU A 25 23.07 -2.64 0.12
N GLY A 26 24.08 -3.30 0.69
CA GLY A 26 24.13 -4.76 0.65
C GLY A 26 22.83 -5.33 1.26
N PRO A 27 22.42 -6.55 0.88
CA PRO A 27 21.22 -7.19 1.43
C PRO A 27 21.17 -7.19 2.97
N THR A 28 22.32 -7.21 3.63
CA THR A 28 22.48 -7.15 5.09
C THR A 28 22.16 -5.81 5.72
N ASP A 29 22.26 -4.70 4.98
CA ASP A 29 22.02 -3.35 5.50
C ASP A 29 20.60 -2.85 5.24
N ALA A 30 19.84 -3.53 4.37
CA ALA A 30 18.48 -3.14 4.00
C ALA A 30 17.52 -3.04 5.21
N PRO A 31 17.52 -3.97 6.19
CA PRO A 31 16.66 -3.87 7.37
C PRO A 31 16.92 -2.62 8.22
N ARG A 32 18.18 -2.36 8.58
CA ARG A 32 18.60 -1.21 9.39
C ARG A 32 18.30 0.11 8.67
N PHE A 33 18.55 0.14 7.37
CA PHE A 33 18.26 1.32 6.57
C PHE A 33 16.76 1.59 6.47
N ALA A 34 15.95 0.56 6.23
CA ALA A 34 14.50 0.67 6.18
C ALA A 34 13.92 1.17 7.52
N GLU A 35 14.48 0.76 8.66
CA GLU A 35 14.07 1.25 9.98
C GLU A 35 14.31 2.77 10.17
N GLU A 36 15.51 3.25 9.83
CA GLU A 36 15.82 4.69 9.88
C GLU A 36 14.93 5.50 8.93
N MET A 37 14.57 4.91 7.80
CA MET A 37 13.65 5.49 6.82
C MET A 37 12.22 5.53 7.34
N ILE A 38 11.71 4.48 7.96
CA ILE A 38 10.38 4.46 8.61
C ILE A 38 10.30 5.52 9.72
N LYS A 39 11.35 5.62 10.55
CA LYS A 39 11.43 6.61 11.62
C LYS A 39 11.39 8.04 11.08
N THR A 40 12.17 8.30 10.02
CA THR A 40 12.21 9.60 9.34
C THR A 40 10.86 9.95 8.71
N TYR A 41 10.23 8.98 8.03
CA TYR A 41 8.93 9.15 7.41
C TYR A 41 7.85 9.52 8.44
N ARG A 42 7.74 8.77 9.53
CA ARG A 42 6.75 9.02 10.59
C ARG A 42 6.86 10.43 11.17
N LYS A 43 8.08 10.89 11.44
CA LYS A 43 8.32 12.23 11.96
C LYS A 43 7.84 13.34 11.01
N THR A 44 7.94 13.12 9.71
CA THR A 44 7.63 14.16 8.70
C THR A 44 6.14 14.22 8.35
N ARG A 45 5.43 13.12 8.57
CA ARG A 45 4.00 13.01 8.35
C ARG A 45 3.18 13.90 9.30
N GLU A 46 3.69 14.18 10.49
CA GLU A 46 3.00 15.03 11.46
C GLU A 46 2.85 16.49 10.99
N ASP A 47 3.65 16.92 10.01
CA ASP A 47 3.70 18.29 9.50
C ASP A 47 2.74 18.56 8.30
N GLY A 48 1.91 17.57 7.91
CA GLY A 48 0.95 17.74 6.81
C GLY A 48 1.56 17.75 5.41
N SER A 49 2.81 17.28 5.27
CA SER A 49 3.53 17.14 3.99
C SER A 49 3.46 15.72 3.38
N ASP A 50 2.46 14.95 3.81
CA ASP A 50 2.31 13.51 3.60
C ASP A 50 2.53 13.07 2.16
N GLU A 51 1.91 13.75 1.18
CA GLU A 51 1.97 13.33 -0.22
C GLU A 51 3.38 13.44 -0.82
N ILE A 52 4.08 14.55 -0.58
CA ILE A 52 5.43 14.80 -1.12
C ILE A 52 6.43 13.83 -0.48
N VAL A 53 6.34 13.66 0.84
CA VAL A 53 7.21 12.76 1.60
C VAL A 53 6.99 11.32 1.14
N THR A 54 5.73 10.90 1.01
CA THR A 54 5.35 9.56 0.53
C THR A 54 5.85 9.31 -0.89
N ALA A 55 5.61 10.25 -1.81
CA ALA A 55 6.08 10.12 -3.18
C ALA A 55 7.61 10.06 -3.29
N SER A 56 8.33 10.92 -2.56
CA SER A 56 9.80 10.95 -2.53
C SER A 56 10.36 9.65 -1.94
N PHE A 57 9.76 9.17 -0.84
CA PHE A 57 10.13 7.92 -0.19
C PHE A 57 9.92 6.74 -1.14
N SER A 58 8.72 6.60 -1.72
CA SER A 58 8.40 5.46 -2.59
C SER A 58 9.25 5.43 -3.86
N ALA A 59 9.61 6.59 -4.41
CA ALA A 59 10.47 6.65 -5.60
C ALA A 59 11.88 6.11 -5.35
N ARG A 60 12.39 6.23 -4.11
CA ARG A 60 13.78 5.92 -3.75
C ARG A 60 13.95 4.62 -3.00
N PHE A 61 13.10 4.38 -2.01
CA PHE A 61 13.34 3.39 -0.97
C PHE A 61 12.40 2.20 -1.05
N LEU A 62 11.38 2.25 -1.92
CA LEU A 62 10.45 1.14 -2.05
C LEU A 62 11.14 -0.19 -2.43
N PRO A 63 12.15 -0.23 -3.32
CA PRO A 63 12.86 -1.47 -3.59
C PRO A 63 13.54 -2.07 -2.36
N ALA A 64 14.31 -1.26 -1.64
CA ALA A 64 14.99 -1.69 -0.42
C ALA A 64 14.00 -2.13 0.67
N LEU A 65 12.84 -1.47 0.77
CA LEU A 65 11.78 -1.84 1.70
C LEU A 65 11.16 -3.20 1.35
N VAL A 66 10.93 -3.47 0.06
CA VAL A 66 10.41 -4.77 -0.39
C VAL A 66 11.45 -5.88 -0.16
N GLU A 67 12.72 -5.65 -0.45
CA GLU A 67 13.80 -6.62 -0.16
C GLU A 67 13.90 -6.89 1.35
N ALA A 68 13.88 -5.85 2.18
CA ALA A 68 13.87 -6.00 3.64
C ALA A 68 12.65 -6.82 4.11
N TYR A 69 11.46 -6.55 3.56
CA TYR A 69 10.27 -7.34 3.86
C TYR A 69 10.42 -8.81 3.44
N LYS A 70 10.98 -9.08 2.26
CA LYS A 70 11.23 -10.45 1.79
C LYS A 70 12.24 -11.20 2.65
N SER A 71 13.22 -10.50 3.24
CA SER A 71 14.28 -11.10 4.05
C SER A 71 13.85 -11.60 5.43
N VAL A 72 12.70 -11.14 5.95
CA VAL A 72 12.16 -11.56 7.25
C VAL A 72 10.99 -12.52 7.08
N PRO A 73 10.86 -13.61 7.87
CA PRO A 73 9.78 -14.57 7.69
C PRO A 73 8.42 -14.06 8.20
N ASP A 74 8.43 -13.12 9.14
CA ASP A 74 7.23 -12.66 9.82
C ASP A 74 6.33 -11.83 8.89
N VAL A 75 5.01 -11.95 9.09
CA VAL A 75 4.03 -11.10 8.38
C VAL A 75 3.85 -9.76 9.07
N ILE A 76 3.78 -9.75 10.41
CA ILE A 76 3.59 -8.54 11.21
C ILE A 76 4.93 -7.88 11.48
N THR A 77 5.38 -7.06 10.53
CA THR A 77 6.67 -6.38 10.61
C THR A 77 6.51 -4.88 10.38
N PRO A 78 7.45 -4.04 10.86
CA PRO A 78 7.48 -2.63 10.50
C PRO A 78 7.51 -2.40 8.98
N TYR A 79 8.10 -3.32 8.21
CA TYR A 79 8.14 -3.25 6.76
C TYR A 79 6.77 -3.47 6.13
N ALA A 80 6.00 -4.46 6.59
CA ALA A 80 4.63 -4.68 6.13
C ALA A 80 3.74 -3.47 6.44
N THR A 81 3.85 -2.89 7.64
CA THR A 81 3.14 -1.65 8.00
C THR A 81 3.52 -0.51 7.06
N MET A 82 4.81 -0.36 6.75
CA MET A 82 5.27 0.69 5.84
C MET A 82 4.79 0.45 4.41
N LEU A 83 4.89 -0.78 3.89
CA LEU A 83 4.38 -1.14 2.56
C LEU A 83 2.89 -0.85 2.45
N ARG A 84 2.10 -1.19 3.49
CA ARG A 84 0.67 -0.85 3.60
C ARG A 84 0.42 0.65 3.45
N MET A 85 1.26 1.49 4.02
CA MET A 85 1.14 2.96 3.91
C MET A 85 1.49 3.49 2.52
N LEU A 86 2.16 2.70 1.67
CA LEU A 86 2.61 3.10 0.34
C LEU A 86 1.78 2.46 -0.79
N LEU A 87 0.80 1.60 -0.47
CA LEU A 87 -0.02 0.87 -1.47
C LEU A 87 -0.77 1.81 -2.41
N ASP A 88 -1.18 2.96 -1.88
CA ASP A 88 -1.88 4.00 -2.62
C ASP A 88 -0.95 4.88 -3.47
N SER A 89 0.37 4.68 -3.38
CA SER A 89 1.32 5.42 -4.19
C SER A 89 1.41 4.81 -5.59
N GLY A 90 1.37 5.65 -6.63
CA GLY A 90 1.56 5.18 -8.02
C GLY A 90 2.91 4.47 -8.23
N TYR A 91 3.89 4.74 -7.35
CA TYR A 91 5.18 4.06 -7.30
C TYR A 91 5.07 2.59 -6.91
N PHE A 92 4.24 2.26 -5.92
CA PHE A 92 4.00 0.87 -5.53
C PHE A 92 3.42 0.07 -6.67
N ALA A 93 2.43 0.64 -7.33
CA ALA A 93 1.83 -0.01 -8.48
C ALA A 93 2.78 -0.13 -9.69
N LYS A 94 3.78 0.75 -9.83
CA LYS A 94 4.87 0.58 -10.80
C LYS A 94 5.79 -0.58 -10.40
N LEU A 95 6.22 -0.63 -9.14
CA LEU A 95 7.06 -1.71 -8.61
C LEU A 95 6.42 -3.09 -8.80
N MET A 96 5.12 -3.21 -8.56
CA MET A 96 4.37 -4.46 -8.73
C MET A 96 4.37 -5.00 -10.17
N ARG A 97 4.65 -4.16 -11.18
CA ARG A 97 4.81 -4.61 -12.58
C ARG A 97 6.22 -5.14 -12.87
N GLY A 98 7.21 -4.73 -12.07
CA GLY A 98 8.60 -5.12 -12.20
C GLY A 98 8.91 -6.43 -11.46
N ALA A 99 10.12 -6.95 -11.67
CA ALA A 99 10.54 -8.24 -11.09
C ALA A 99 10.40 -8.32 -9.58
N LEU A 100 10.64 -7.20 -8.90
CA LEU A 100 10.68 -7.13 -7.45
C LEU A 100 9.33 -7.32 -6.77
N GLY A 101 8.22 -6.94 -7.43
CA GLY A 101 6.88 -7.08 -6.86
C GLY A 101 6.11 -8.33 -7.29
N ARG A 102 6.61 -9.10 -8.26
CA ARG A 102 5.88 -10.23 -8.88
C ARG A 102 5.58 -11.39 -7.95
N ASP A 103 6.32 -11.54 -6.86
CA ASP A 103 6.18 -12.61 -5.87
C ASP A 103 5.58 -12.08 -4.56
N LEU A 104 5.35 -10.77 -4.42
CA LEU A 104 4.95 -10.17 -3.15
C LEU A 104 3.59 -10.67 -2.67
N TYR A 105 2.64 -10.88 -3.59
CA TYR A 105 1.36 -11.52 -3.28
C TYR A 105 1.54 -12.93 -2.73
N ARG A 106 2.33 -13.76 -3.43
CA ARG A 106 2.59 -15.14 -3.02
C ARG A 106 3.27 -15.19 -1.65
N ILE A 107 4.37 -14.45 -1.47
CA ILE A 107 5.14 -14.39 -0.22
C ILE A 107 4.25 -13.94 0.94
N HIS A 108 3.49 -12.85 0.76
CA HIS A 108 2.64 -12.33 1.82
C HIS A 108 1.50 -13.29 2.17
N GLY A 109 0.85 -13.88 1.16
CA GLY A 109 -0.22 -14.86 1.35
C GLY A 109 0.25 -16.15 2.03
N GLU A 110 1.44 -16.65 1.68
CA GLU A 110 2.07 -17.81 2.32
C GLU A 110 2.35 -17.56 3.81
N ARG A 111 2.86 -16.36 4.16
CA ARG A 111 3.13 -16.00 5.55
C ARG A 111 1.85 -15.89 6.37
N ILE A 112 0.80 -15.26 5.83
CA ILE A 112 -0.51 -15.22 6.50
C ILE A 112 -1.05 -16.65 6.67
N ALA A 113 -0.95 -17.49 5.65
CA ALA A 113 -1.38 -18.88 5.71
C ALA A 113 -0.60 -19.73 6.75
N GLY A 114 0.58 -19.28 7.17
CA GLY A 114 1.45 -19.93 8.15
C GLY A 114 1.39 -19.34 9.57
N LEU A 115 0.51 -18.36 9.82
CA LEU A 115 0.38 -17.71 11.14
C LEU A 115 0.03 -18.69 12.27
N ASP A 116 0.62 -18.48 13.45
CA ASP A 116 0.20 -19.12 14.68
C ASP A 116 -0.76 -18.20 15.45
N PHE A 117 -2.05 -18.52 15.36
CA PHE A 117 -3.12 -17.69 15.93
C PHE A 117 -3.02 -17.44 17.43
N ALA A 118 -2.36 -18.33 18.19
CA ALA A 118 -2.24 -18.18 19.63
C ALA A 118 -1.38 -16.96 20.02
N VAL A 119 -0.45 -16.58 19.15
CA VAL A 119 0.57 -15.54 19.40
C VAL A 119 0.21 -14.24 18.66
N ASP A 120 -0.20 -14.34 17.40
CA ASP A 120 -0.15 -13.19 16.48
C ASP A 120 -1.40 -12.30 16.50
N VAL A 121 -2.55 -12.82 16.93
CA VAL A 121 -3.85 -12.10 16.83
C VAL A 121 -4.00 -10.96 17.85
N LYS A 122 -3.13 -10.92 18.86
CA LYS A 122 -3.15 -9.85 19.88
C LYS A 122 -2.67 -8.50 19.31
N ASN A 123 -1.90 -8.51 18.22
CA ASN A 123 -1.42 -7.29 17.57
C ASN A 123 -2.42 -6.80 16.50
N VAL A 124 -3.50 -6.15 16.96
CA VAL A 124 -4.58 -5.65 16.08
C VAL A 124 -4.05 -4.73 14.98
N GLU A 125 -3.14 -3.82 15.29
CA GLU A 125 -2.60 -2.86 14.31
C GLU A 125 -1.72 -3.52 13.24
N GLY A 126 -0.92 -4.50 13.67
CA GLY A 126 -0.13 -5.34 12.79
C GLY A 126 -1.00 -6.18 11.86
N MET A 127 -2.07 -6.77 12.40
CA MET A 127 -3.03 -7.57 11.64
C MET A 127 -3.82 -6.71 10.64
N GLU A 128 -4.30 -5.53 11.06
CA GLU A 128 -4.96 -4.56 10.17
C GLU A 128 -4.07 -4.21 8.98
N SER A 129 -2.80 -3.90 9.25
CA SER A 129 -1.88 -3.53 8.18
C SER A 129 -1.58 -4.69 7.23
N SER A 130 -1.48 -5.91 7.76
CA SER A 130 -1.20 -7.11 6.96
C SER A 130 -2.40 -7.51 6.09
N LEU A 131 -3.61 -7.53 6.65
CA LEU A 131 -4.81 -7.89 5.89
C LEU A 131 -5.15 -6.87 4.82
N ALA A 132 -5.02 -5.57 5.11
CA ALA A 132 -5.19 -4.52 4.11
C ALA A 132 -4.20 -4.68 2.94
N MET A 133 -2.94 -5.05 3.25
CA MET A 133 -1.94 -5.35 2.23
C MET A 133 -2.28 -6.61 1.42
N LEU A 134 -2.74 -7.69 2.07
CA LEU A 134 -3.19 -8.90 1.39
C LEU A 134 -4.34 -8.61 0.42
N VAL A 135 -5.38 -7.93 0.87
CA VAL A 135 -6.55 -7.55 0.07
C VAL A 135 -6.12 -6.72 -1.14
N PHE A 136 -5.26 -5.73 -0.95
CA PHE A 136 -4.73 -4.94 -2.06
C PHE A 136 -3.97 -5.83 -3.06
N LEU A 137 -3.09 -6.70 -2.59
CA LEU A 137 -2.29 -7.58 -3.45
C LEU A 137 -3.16 -8.58 -4.22
N MET A 138 -4.24 -9.08 -3.63
CA MET A 138 -5.24 -9.92 -4.31
C MET A 138 -5.91 -9.18 -5.46
N VAL A 139 -6.47 -8.00 -5.17
CA VAL A 139 -7.17 -7.17 -6.15
C VAL A 139 -6.22 -6.73 -7.25
N TYR A 140 -5.02 -6.30 -6.89
CA TYR A 140 -4.00 -5.89 -7.84
C TYR A 140 -3.62 -7.06 -8.75
N SER A 141 -3.42 -8.24 -8.15
CA SER A 141 -3.06 -9.44 -8.88
C SER A 141 -4.13 -9.78 -9.91
N ASP A 142 -5.37 -10.01 -9.48
CA ASP A 142 -6.47 -10.40 -10.35
C ASP A 142 -6.74 -9.40 -11.48
N HIS A 143 -6.81 -8.11 -11.13
CA HIS A 143 -7.23 -7.08 -12.10
C HIS A 143 -6.15 -6.71 -13.11
N TYR A 144 -4.88 -6.79 -12.75
CA TYR A 144 -3.78 -6.27 -13.60
C TYR A 144 -2.93 -7.38 -14.26
N HIS A 145 -3.38 -8.64 -14.23
CA HIS A 145 -2.47 -9.75 -14.53
C HIS A 145 -2.07 -9.98 -15.98
N ARG A 146 -0.73 -10.08 -16.11
CA ARG A 146 -0.04 -11.21 -16.76
C ARG A 146 1.18 -11.76 -15.99
N ASN A 147 1.56 -11.21 -14.82
CA ASN A 147 2.93 -11.36 -14.31
C ASN A 147 3.13 -11.63 -12.80
N VAL A 148 2.12 -11.63 -11.93
CA VAL A 148 2.37 -12.02 -10.50
C VAL A 148 2.17 -13.51 -10.34
N GLU A 149 3.00 -14.10 -9.50
CA GLU A 149 2.95 -15.52 -9.17
C GLU A 149 1.69 -15.83 -8.34
N PRO A 150 0.84 -16.77 -8.77
CA PRO A 150 -0.37 -17.12 -8.03
C PRO A 150 -0.04 -17.90 -6.76
N LEU A 151 -0.96 -17.89 -5.80
CA LEU A 151 -0.90 -18.81 -4.66
C LEU A 151 -1.19 -20.23 -5.13
N GLY A 152 -0.43 -21.20 -4.62
CA GLY A 152 -0.78 -22.62 -4.78
C GLY A 152 -2.09 -22.95 -4.06
N GLU A 153 -2.83 -23.94 -4.58
CA GLU A 153 -4.16 -24.32 -4.08
C GLU A 153 -4.14 -24.73 -2.59
N ALA A 154 -3.08 -25.43 -2.15
CA ALA A 154 -2.91 -25.78 -0.74
C ALA A 154 -2.77 -24.54 0.15
N THR A 155 -2.00 -23.53 -0.29
CA THR A 155 -1.83 -22.25 0.43
C THR A 155 -3.13 -21.46 0.43
N LYS A 156 -3.85 -21.42 -0.69
CA LYS A 156 -5.18 -20.78 -0.81
C LYS A 156 -6.16 -21.36 0.22
N ASN A 157 -6.24 -22.68 0.33
CA ASN A 157 -7.13 -23.34 1.29
C ASN A 157 -6.74 -23.07 2.75
N LYS A 158 -5.45 -23.06 3.07
CA LYS A 158 -4.96 -22.65 4.40
C LYS A 158 -5.33 -21.20 4.70
N LEU A 159 -5.12 -20.31 3.73
CA LEU A 159 -5.43 -18.89 3.87
C LEU A 159 -6.94 -18.66 4.10
N ILE A 160 -7.82 -19.39 3.40
CA ILE A 160 -9.27 -19.34 3.65
C ILE A 160 -9.59 -19.71 5.10
N ALA A 161 -9.04 -20.82 5.61
CA ALA A 161 -9.25 -21.25 7.00
C ALA A 161 -8.73 -20.20 8.00
N VAL A 162 -7.58 -19.61 7.68
CA VAL A 162 -6.96 -18.56 8.49
C VAL A 162 -7.82 -17.30 8.58
N LEU A 163 -8.33 -16.81 7.44
CA LEU A 163 -9.17 -15.62 7.38
C LEU A 163 -10.51 -15.83 8.10
N ALA A 164 -11.07 -17.04 8.04
CA ALA A 164 -12.26 -17.40 8.80
C ALA A 164 -12.00 -17.37 10.31
N ALA A 165 -10.87 -17.92 10.78
CA ALA A 165 -10.50 -17.88 12.19
C ALA A 165 -10.30 -16.44 12.71
N ILE A 166 -9.66 -15.57 11.91
CA ILE A 166 -9.53 -14.14 12.23
C ILE A 166 -10.91 -13.50 12.39
N GLN A 167 -11.82 -13.74 11.45
CA GLN A 167 -13.18 -13.20 11.53
C GLN A 167 -13.88 -13.60 12.83
N ASP A 168 -13.81 -14.86 13.24
CA ASP A 168 -14.43 -15.34 14.47
C ASP A 168 -13.85 -14.65 15.72
N ILE A 169 -12.53 -14.51 15.78
CA ILE A 169 -11.85 -13.84 16.91
C ILE A 169 -12.27 -12.37 17.00
N TYR A 170 -12.12 -11.62 15.90
CA TYR A 170 -12.39 -10.18 15.92
C TYR A 170 -13.89 -9.87 16.00
N LYS A 171 -14.78 -10.76 15.53
CA LYS A 171 -16.21 -10.67 15.80
C LYS A 171 -16.49 -10.76 17.31
N GLY A 172 -15.83 -11.68 18.00
CA GLY A 172 -15.91 -11.79 19.45
C GLY A 172 -15.43 -10.51 20.16
N GLU A 173 -14.32 -9.92 19.72
CA GLU A 173 -13.80 -8.66 20.27
C GLU A 173 -14.72 -7.47 19.99
N LEU A 174 -15.31 -7.35 18.80
CA LEU A 174 -16.28 -6.29 18.47
C LEU A 174 -17.47 -6.31 19.43
N MET A 175 -17.96 -7.49 19.78
CA MET A 175 -19.11 -7.65 20.68
C MET A 175 -18.79 -7.24 22.13
N LYS A 176 -17.51 -7.22 22.52
CA LYS A 176 -17.07 -6.78 23.87
C LYS A 176 -16.96 -5.26 23.98
N ILE A 177 -16.79 -4.55 22.87
CA ILE A 177 -16.56 -3.10 22.89
C ILE A 177 -17.91 -2.38 22.99
N HIS A 178 -18.27 -1.99 24.21
CA HIS A 178 -19.32 -1.00 24.43
C HIS A 178 -18.73 0.39 24.19
N VAL A 179 -19.20 1.10 23.16
CA VAL A 179 -18.76 2.47 22.87
C VAL A 179 -19.78 3.46 23.43
N PRO A 180 -19.54 4.08 24.60
CA PRO A 180 -20.41 5.12 25.08
C PRO A 180 -20.37 6.34 24.13
N PRO A 181 -21.47 7.11 24.02
CA PRO A 181 -21.50 8.31 23.18
C PRO A 181 -20.36 9.27 23.55
N GLY A 182 -19.57 9.69 22.56
CA GLY A 182 -18.50 10.68 22.73
C GLY A 182 -17.11 10.13 23.10
N ASN A 183 -16.94 8.82 23.31
CA ASN A 183 -15.62 8.26 23.62
C ASN A 183 -14.80 7.98 22.34
N MET A 184 -14.02 8.98 21.92
CA MET A 184 -13.21 8.94 20.70
C MET A 184 -12.14 7.82 20.66
N PRO A 185 -11.38 7.53 21.74
CA PRO A 185 -10.49 6.38 21.80
C PRO A 185 -11.17 5.04 21.46
N ASP A 186 -12.30 4.73 22.09
CA ASP A 186 -13.04 3.47 21.86
C ASP A 186 -13.55 3.38 20.43
N LEU A 187 -13.98 4.51 19.85
CA LEU A 187 -14.36 4.58 18.43
C LEU A 187 -13.19 4.26 17.50
N ARG A 188 -11.97 4.71 17.80
CA ARG A 188 -10.79 4.38 16.99
C ARG A 188 -10.44 2.90 17.09
N ALA A 189 -10.43 2.34 18.30
CA ALA A 189 -10.14 0.93 18.52
C ALA A 189 -11.17 0.04 17.81
N ARG A 190 -12.46 0.37 17.93
CA ARG A 190 -13.55 -0.31 17.23
C ARG A 190 -13.37 -0.27 15.71
N ARG A 191 -13.08 0.89 15.13
CA ARG A 191 -12.85 1.02 13.67
C ARG A 191 -11.70 0.16 13.16
N LYS A 192 -10.60 0.06 13.93
CA LYS A 192 -9.47 -0.82 13.55
C LYS A 192 -9.89 -2.30 13.52
N ILE A 193 -10.65 -2.72 14.52
CA ILE A 193 -11.17 -4.10 14.62
C ILE A 193 -12.20 -4.37 13.51
N GLU A 194 -13.08 -3.41 13.20
CA GLU A 194 -14.02 -3.48 12.06
C GLU A 194 -13.28 -3.58 10.72
N ALA A 195 -12.16 -2.86 10.56
CA ALA A 195 -11.32 -2.95 9.36
C ALA A 195 -10.67 -4.34 9.21
N VAL A 196 -10.04 -4.85 10.28
CA VAL A 196 -9.49 -6.22 10.30
C VAL A 196 -10.54 -7.25 9.92
N PHE A 197 -11.74 -7.16 10.52
CA PHE A 197 -12.84 -8.08 10.22
C PHE A 197 -13.28 -7.98 8.75
N THR A 198 -13.43 -6.77 8.23
CA THR A 198 -13.86 -6.52 6.85
C THR A 198 -12.84 -7.05 5.85
N ASP A 199 -11.56 -6.74 6.04
CA ASP A 199 -10.49 -7.18 5.16
C ASP A 199 -10.34 -8.71 5.17
N ALA A 200 -10.48 -9.34 6.34
CA ALA A 200 -10.45 -10.79 6.45
C ALA A 200 -11.61 -11.45 5.67
N ARG A 201 -12.82 -10.94 5.85
CA ARG A 201 -14.02 -11.43 5.15
C ARG A 201 -13.89 -11.25 3.65
N ASP A 202 -13.50 -10.06 3.20
CA ASP A 202 -13.43 -9.74 1.77
C ASP A 202 -12.34 -10.57 1.08
N GLY A 203 -11.20 -10.79 1.75
CA GLY A 203 -10.16 -11.73 1.30
C GLY A 203 -10.66 -13.17 1.20
N GLU A 204 -11.43 -13.66 2.19
CA GLU A 204 -12.01 -15.00 2.14
C GLU A 204 -12.98 -15.15 0.96
N LEU A 205 -13.93 -14.22 0.82
CA LEU A 205 -14.91 -14.25 -0.26
C LEU A 205 -14.25 -14.17 -1.63
N PHE A 206 -13.18 -13.38 -1.76
CA PHE A 206 -12.39 -13.31 -2.99
C PHE A 206 -11.74 -14.66 -3.31
N LEU A 207 -11.07 -15.31 -2.35
CA LEU A 207 -10.46 -16.62 -2.55
C LEU A 207 -11.51 -17.71 -2.87
N ARG A 208 -12.74 -17.57 -2.39
CA ARG A 208 -13.85 -18.47 -2.74
C ARG A 208 -14.53 -18.12 -4.07
N GLU A 209 -14.04 -17.14 -4.80
CA GLU A 209 -14.62 -16.65 -6.07
C GLU A 209 -16.05 -16.10 -5.90
N GLN A 210 -16.41 -15.70 -4.68
CA GLN A 210 -17.69 -15.08 -4.34
C GLN A 210 -17.64 -13.55 -4.44
N LEU A 211 -16.44 -13.00 -4.45
CA LEU A 211 -16.16 -11.59 -4.64
C LEU A 211 -15.16 -11.41 -5.78
N THR A 212 -15.43 -10.48 -6.69
CA THR A 212 -14.55 -10.17 -7.83
C THR A 212 -13.66 -8.97 -7.52
N SER A 213 -12.52 -8.84 -8.20
CA SER A 213 -11.67 -7.65 -8.06
C SER A 213 -12.45 -6.36 -8.30
N ASP A 214 -13.37 -6.33 -9.26
CA ASP A 214 -14.16 -5.14 -9.59
C ASP A 214 -15.07 -4.70 -8.45
N LYS A 215 -15.63 -5.67 -7.70
CA LYS A 215 -16.43 -5.37 -6.50
C LYS A 215 -15.54 -4.90 -5.35
N MET A 216 -14.36 -5.51 -5.18
CA MET A 216 -13.38 -5.07 -4.18
C MET A 216 -12.80 -3.69 -4.51
N LEU A 217 -12.62 -3.35 -5.80
CA LEU A 217 -12.24 -2.03 -6.27
C LEU A 217 -13.28 -0.96 -5.93
N GLY A 218 -14.55 -1.30 -5.64
CA GLY A 218 -15.47 -0.31 -5.07
C GLY A 218 -15.03 0.17 -3.69
N ALA A 219 -14.48 -0.73 -2.88
CA ALA A 219 -13.97 -0.47 -1.54
C ALA A 219 -12.51 0.00 -1.55
N VAL A 220 -11.66 -0.62 -2.37
CA VAL A 220 -10.21 -0.39 -2.49
C VAL A 220 -9.87 0.65 -3.57
N GLY A 221 -10.76 0.91 -4.52
CA GLY A 221 -10.49 1.77 -5.67
C GLY A 221 -10.44 3.27 -5.35
N GLN A 222 -10.85 3.68 -4.15
CA GLN A 222 -10.45 4.99 -3.63
C GLN A 222 -8.94 5.07 -3.34
N MET A 223 -8.29 3.94 -3.05
CA MET A 223 -6.86 3.83 -2.76
C MET A 223 -6.02 3.49 -3.98
N MET A 224 -6.61 3.16 -5.14
CA MET A 224 -5.83 2.84 -6.33
C MET A 224 -5.41 4.14 -7.05
N PRO A 225 -4.11 4.49 -7.11
CA PRO A 225 -3.61 5.75 -7.70
C PRO A 225 -3.79 5.86 -9.21
N TRP A 226 -4.37 4.84 -9.85
CA TRP A 226 -4.60 4.89 -11.27
C TRP A 226 -5.84 5.73 -11.54
N VAL A 227 -5.56 6.91 -12.08
CA VAL A 227 -6.47 7.77 -12.85
C VAL A 227 -7.05 8.96 -12.07
N THR A 228 -6.27 10.03 -12.00
CA THR A 228 -6.79 11.39 -12.19
C THR A 228 -6.25 11.93 -13.50
N CYS A 229 -6.75 11.38 -14.62
CA CYS A 229 -6.72 12.14 -15.85
C CYS A 229 -7.62 13.38 -15.66
N GLY A 230 -7.03 14.52 -15.29
CA GLY A 230 -7.77 15.67 -14.79
C GLY A 230 -8.44 15.39 -13.44
N GLY A 231 -8.54 16.39 -12.57
CA GLY A 231 -9.05 16.23 -11.20
C GLY A 231 -10.41 15.52 -11.10
N TYR A 232 -10.81 15.17 -9.86
CA TYR A 232 -12.13 14.62 -9.54
C TYR A 232 -13.24 15.42 -10.26
N GLY A 233 -13.81 14.87 -11.35
CA GLY A 233 -14.88 15.53 -12.12
C GLY A 233 -14.73 15.55 -13.65
N THR A 234 -13.55 15.30 -14.21
CA THR A 234 -13.34 15.34 -15.68
C THR A 234 -13.99 14.16 -16.44
N GLY A 235 -14.43 13.12 -15.74
CA GLY A 235 -15.03 11.92 -16.34
C GLY A 235 -14.05 11.14 -17.24
N CYS A 236 -12.77 11.46 -17.17
CA CYS A 236 -11.76 10.93 -18.07
C CYS A 236 -11.51 9.42 -17.87
N TRP A 237 -11.79 8.91 -16.66
CA TRP A 237 -11.80 7.48 -16.36
C TRP A 237 -13.05 6.74 -16.89
N ARG A 238 -14.19 7.43 -17.08
CA ARG A 238 -15.47 6.80 -17.51
C ARG A 238 -15.57 6.56 -19.01
N LYS A 239 -14.91 7.39 -19.83
CA LYS A 239 -14.94 7.25 -21.28
C LYS A 239 -13.90 6.22 -21.70
N GLY A 240 -14.27 4.94 -21.71
CA GLY A 240 -13.45 3.75 -21.99
C GLY A 240 -12.70 3.68 -23.34
N LYS A 241 -12.24 4.80 -23.90
CA LYS A 241 -11.28 4.83 -25.02
C LYS A 241 -9.87 4.69 -24.44
N GLN A 242 -9.48 3.47 -24.10
CA GLN A 242 -8.17 3.11 -23.54
C GLN A 242 -7.01 3.09 -24.57
N LYS A 243 -7.16 3.60 -25.79
CA LYS A 243 -6.07 3.60 -26.77
C LYS A 243 -5.10 4.76 -26.51
N GLY A 244 -3.92 4.44 -25.98
CA GLY A 244 -2.77 5.33 -25.90
C GLY A 244 -2.72 6.24 -24.67
N ARG A 245 -2.66 5.66 -23.46
CA ARG A 245 -2.37 6.44 -22.24
C ARG A 245 -0.96 7.01 -22.32
N LEU A 246 -0.82 8.31 -22.08
CA LEU A 246 0.46 9.00 -21.97
C LEU A 246 0.95 8.91 -20.53
N GLY A 247 2.04 8.21 -20.27
CA GLY A 247 2.71 8.22 -18.98
C GLY A 247 3.50 9.51 -18.76
N CYS A 248 3.63 9.96 -17.51
CA CYS A 248 4.64 10.96 -17.17
C CYS A 248 6.03 10.38 -17.45
N GLY A 249 6.82 11.03 -18.31
CA GLY A 249 8.14 10.52 -18.71
C GLY A 249 9.21 10.54 -17.61
N ARG A 250 8.92 11.09 -16.43
CA ARG A 250 9.85 11.14 -15.29
C ARG A 250 9.55 10.07 -14.24
N CYS A 251 8.35 10.06 -13.68
CA CYS A 251 7.99 9.08 -12.65
C CYS A 251 7.37 7.80 -13.24
N GLU A 252 6.72 7.90 -14.40
CA GLU A 252 5.93 6.84 -15.05
C GLU A 252 4.78 6.29 -14.20
N THR A 253 4.49 6.93 -13.05
CA THR A 253 3.41 6.54 -12.14
C THR A 253 2.09 7.21 -12.51
N GLN A 254 2.14 8.47 -12.98
CA GLN A 254 0.95 9.21 -13.42
C GLN A 254 0.68 8.93 -14.91
N THR A 255 -0.58 8.66 -15.25
CA THR A 255 -1.02 8.44 -16.63
C THR A 255 -2.14 9.40 -17.03
N TYR A 256 -2.07 9.90 -18.25
CA TYR A 256 -2.97 10.90 -18.82
C TYR A 256 -3.62 10.37 -20.10
N CYS A 257 -4.83 10.84 -20.42
CA CYS A 257 -5.45 10.52 -21.70
C CYS A 257 -4.92 11.37 -22.86
N SER A 258 -4.29 12.52 -22.57
CA SER A 258 -3.82 13.48 -23.56
C SER A 258 -2.74 14.40 -22.98
N LYS A 259 -2.01 15.10 -23.87
CA LYS A 259 -0.94 16.04 -23.47
C LYS A 259 -1.51 17.26 -22.76
N GLU A 260 -2.73 17.66 -23.08
CA GLU A 260 -3.43 18.79 -22.47
C GLU A 260 -3.67 18.53 -20.98
N HIS A 261 -4.14 17.34 -20.61
CA HIS A 261 -4.33 16.97 -19.22
C HIS A 261 -3.02 16.80 -18.46
N GLN A 262 -1.98 16.27 -19.10
CA GLN A 262 -0.63 16.24 -18.52
C GLN A 262 -0.13 17.66 -18.20
N LYS A 263 -0.28 18.59 -19.14
CA LYS A 263 0.12 19.99 -18.96
C LYS A 263 -0.69 20.70 -17.88
N ALA A 264 -1.99 20.43 -17.80
CA ALA A 264 -2.89 21.01 -16.81
C ALA A 264 -2.59 20.52 -15.37
N ASP A 265 -2.24 19.24 -15.22
CA ASP A 265 -1.90 18.63 -13.93
C ASP A 265 -0.46 18.95 -13.46
N TRP A 266 0.44 19.30 -14.40
CA TRP A 266 1.86 19.53 -14.11
C TRP A 266 2.15 20.47 -12.92
N PRO A 267 1.46 21.62 -12.73
CA PRO A 267 1.71 22.49 -11.58
C PRO A 267 1.53 21.81 -10.23
N GLN A 268 0.59 20.86 -10.11
CA GLN A 268 0.39 20.07 -8.89
C GLN A 268 1.33 18.86 -8.88
N HIS A 269 1.36 18.10 -9.98
CA HIS A 269 2.14 16.87 -10.09
C HIS A 269 3.64 17.06 -9.89
N LYS A 270 4.23 18.18 -10.36
CA LYS A 270 5.68 18.41 -10.27
C LYS A 270 6.25 18.30 -8.84
N HIS A 271 5.42 18.49 -7.81
CA HIS A 271 5.80 18.39 -6.41
C HIS A 271 5.90 16.95 -5.89
N SER A 272 5.15 16.02 -6.50
CA SER A 272 5.17 14.58 -6.20
C SER A 272 5.80 13.74 -7.32
N CYS A 273 6.33 14.38 -8.37
CA CYS A 273 6.96 13.75 -9.52
C CYS A 273 8.46 13.52 -9.28
N PHE A 274 8.80 12.32 -8.83
CA PHE A 274 10.16 11.86 -8.59
C PHE A 274 10.54 10.78 -9.59
N GLU A 275 11.80 10.81 -10.03
CA GLU A 275 12.37 9.74 -10.85
C GLU A 275 12.52 8.48 -10.00
N THR A 276 12.13 7.33 -10.56
CA THR A 276 12.28 6.04 -9.90
C THR A 276 13.64 5.44 -10.22
N VAL A 277 14.25 4.80 -9.23
CA VAL A 277 15.56 4.16 -9.38
C VAL A 277 15.48 2.66 -9.74
N TYR A 278 14.32 2.18 -10.19
CA TYR A 278 14.00 0.77 -10.42
C TYR A 278 12.98 0.56 -11.54
#